data_AF-G1NL90-F1
#
_entry.id   AF-G1NL90-F1
#
_cell.length_a   1.000
_cell.length_b   1.000
_cell.length_c   1.000
_cell.angle_alpha   90.00
_cell.angle_beta   90.00
_cell.angle_gamma   90.00
#
_symmetry.space_group_name_H-M   'P 1'
#
loop_
_entity.id
_entity.type
_entity.pdbx_description
1 polymer ?
#
loop_
_entity_poly.entity_id
_entity_poly.type
_entity_poly.pdbx_seq_one_letter_code
_entity_poly.pdbx_strand_id
1 'polypeptide(L)'
;LQVVVTLSAFFNDTWEAANCANCIKNNSEGLSNSTREFMDLFNKSLTCFEHNLQGQAVDLSPNNYTEVCKNCNGTYKSLNDLYNKLQRLNRHGDESGHSAHLCIDVEDAMNITRKLWSRTFNCSVPCSDTVPVIAVSSFILFLPIVFYLSSFLHSKQKKRILILPKRIQSNASLVNIQEKYS
;
A
#
# COMPACT_ATOMS: atom_id res chain seq x y z
N LEU A 1 41.43 17.22 -19.31
CA LEU A 1 40.04 17.39 -18.85
C LEU A 1 39.18 17.71 -20.07
N GLN A 2 38.30 16.81 -20.50
CA GLN A 2 37.42 17.05 -21.66
C GLN A 2 36.07 17.60 -21.19
N VAL A 3 36.04 18.88 -20.85
CA VAL A 3 34.88 19.54 -20.22
C VAL A 3 33.60 19.38 -21.05
N VAL A 4 33.70 19.51 -22.37
CA VAL A 4 32.54 19.38 -23.29
C VAL A 4 31.93 17.97 -23.21
N VAL A 5 32.77 16.93 -23.19
CA VAL A 5 32.31 15.53 -23.16
C VAL A 5 31.67 15.20 -21.81
N THR A 6 32.27 15.66 -20.71
CA THR A 6 31.68 15.47 -19.38
C THR A 6 30.35 16.20 -19.25
N LEU A 7 30.23 17.41 -19.79
CA LEU A 7 29.00 18.19 -19.76
C LEU A 7 27.90 17.54 -20.62
N SER A 8 28.23 17.04 -21.82
CA SER A 8 27.27 16.35 -22.66
C SER A 8 26.76 15.05 -22.03
N ALA A 9 27.65 14.29 -21.38
CA ALA A 9 27.27 13.09 -20.64
C ALA A 9 26.32 13.42 -19.49
N PHE A 10 26.65 14.45 -18.69
CA PHE A 10 25.78 14.93 -17.62
C PHE A 10 24.37 15.33 -18.12
N PHE A 11 24.28 16.01 -19.26
CA PHE A 11 22.98 16.36 -19.84
C PHE A 11 22.20 15.13 -20.30
N ASN A 12 22.86 14.15 -20.92
CA ASN A 12 22.22 12.93 -21.34
C ASN A 12 21.70 12.11 -20.14
N ASP A 13 22.54 11.95 -19.12
CA ASP A 13 22.17 11.23 -17.90
C ASP A 13 21.00 11.90 -17.18
N THR A 14 21.02 13.24 -17.10
CA THR A 14 19.92 14.01 -16.51
C THR A 14 18.62 13.85 -17.32
N TRP A 15 18.72 13.87 -18.65
CA TRP A 15 17.59 13.71 -19.56
C TRP A 15 16.92 12.33 -19.43
N GLU A 16 17.74 11.28 -19.40
CA GLU A 16 17.28 9.90 -19.23
C GLU A 16 16.69 9.66 -17.83
N ALA A 17 17.37 10.13 -16.77
CA ALA A 17 16.91 9.99 -15.40
C ALA A 17 15.58 10.73 -15.13
N ALA A 18 15.37 11.88 -15.76
CA ALA A 18 14.13 12.66 -15.67
C ALA A 18 13.00 12.11 -16.56
N ASN A 19 13.29 11.10 -17.39
CA ASN A 19 12.38 10.50 -18.36
C ASN A 19 11.70 11.56 -19.26
N CYS A 20 12.46 12.58 -19.66
CA CYS A 20 11.92 13.74 -20.39
C CYS A 20 11.28 13.36 -21.74
N ALA A 21 11.76 12.29 -22.37
CA ALA A 21 11.21 11.75 -23.60
C ALA A 21 9.69 11.47 -23.50
N ASN A 22 9.21 11.01 -22.34
CA ASN A 22 7.79 10.71 -22.11
C ASN A 22 6.90 11.95 -21.98
N CYS A 23 7.49 13.12 -21.79
CA CYS A 23 6.76 14.38 -21.70
C CYS A 23 6.56 15.04 -23.08
N ILE A 24 7.39 14.69 -24.06
CA ILE A 24 7.41 15.31 -25.40
C ILE A 24 6.86 14.37 -26.47
N LYS A 25 6.59 14.91 -27.65
CA LYS A 25 6.24 14.09 -28.83
C LYS A 25 7.49 13.41 -29.40
N ASN A 26 7.29 12.32 -30.14
CA ASN A 26 8.37 11.56 -30.78
C ASN A 26 9.25 12.39 -31.74
N ASN A 27 8.71 13.48 -32.31
CA ASN A 27 9.45 14.40 -33.17
C ASN A 27 10.15 15.53 -32.39
N SER A 28 10.13 15.50 -31.06
CA SER A 28 10.61 16.56 -30.16
C SER A 28 9.93 17.93 -30.34
N GLU A 29 8.81 18.00 -31.07
CA GLU A 29 8.08 19.25 -31.29
C GLU A 29 6.97 19.44 -30.25
N GLY A 30 7.41 19.85 -29.06
CA GLY A 30 6.55 20.23 -27.94
C GLY A 30 5.99 19.05 -27.14
N LEU A 31 5.06 19.39 -26.24
CA LEU A 31 4.49 18.47 -25.25
C LEU A 31 3.60 17.41 -25.90
N SER A 32 3.68 16.19 -25.36
CA SER A 32 2.74 15.11 -25.68
C SER A 32 1.30 15.51 -25.34
N ASN A 33 0.32 14.91 -26.03
CA ASN A 33 -1.09 15.19 -25.76
C ASN A 33 -1.48 14.83 -24.32
N SER A 34 -0.95 13.72 -23.80
CA SER A 34 -1.13 13.28 -22.41
C SER A 34 -0.57 14.26 -21.39
N THR A 35 0.63 14.79 -21.63
CA THR A 35 1.25 15.77 -20.72
C THR A 35 0.48 17.08 -20.74
N ARG A 36 0.02 17.52 -21.92
CA ARG A 36 -0.82 18.72 -22.05
C ARG A 36 -2.15 18.58 -21.29
N GLU A 37 -2.84 17.45 -21.47
CA GLU A 37 -4.09 17.14 -20.76
C GLU A 37 -3.87 17.11 -19.24
N PHE A 38 -2.78 16.49 -18.79
CA PHE A 38 -2.42 16.46 -17.37
C PHE A 38 -2.16 17.87 -16.81
N MET A 39 -1.36 18.69 -17.51
CA MET A 39 -1.04 20.05 -17.08
C MET A 39 -2.28 20.97 -17.07
N ASP A 40 -3.24 20.76 -17.97
CA ASP A 40 -4.51 21.48 -17.95
C ASP A 40 -5.34 21.14 -16.69
N LEU A 41 -5.46 19.85 -16.36
CA LEU A 41 -6.13 19.42 -15.12
C LEU A 41 -5.40 19.88 -13.86
N PHE A 42 -4.06 19.91 -13.89
CA PHE A 42 -3.26 20.43 -12.79
C PHE A 42 -3.54 21.92 -12.58
N ASN A 43 -3.49 22.73 -13.64
CA ASN A 43 -3.81 24.16 -13.57
C ASN A 43 -5.24 24.38 -13.06
N LYS A 44 -6.21 23.62 -13.58
CA LYS A 44 -7.61 23.68 -13.12
C LYS A 44 -7.74 23.33 -11.63
N SER A 45 -6.95 22.38 -11.13
CA SER A 45 -6.92 22.01 -9.71
C SER A 45 -6.37 23.16 -8.87
N LEU A 46 -5.26 23.77 -9.28
CA LEU A 46 -4.68 24.93 -8.60
C LEU A 46 -5.63 26.13 -8.58
N THR A 47 -6.26 26.45 -9.70
CA THR A 47 -7.27 27.52 -9.78
C THR A 47 -8.45 27.23 -8.85
N CYS A 48 -8.90 25.97 -8.76
CA CYS A 48 -9.95 25.60 -7.81
C CYS A 48 -9.50 25.81 -6.37
N PHE A 49 -8.28 25.38 -6.02
CA PHE A 49 -7.75 25.59 -4.67
C PHE A 49 -7.67 27.07 -4.34
N GLU A 50 -7.09 27.88 -5.21
CA GLU A 50 -6.94 29.31 -5.02
C GLU A 50 -8.29 30.03 -4.84
N HIS A 51 -9.26 29.75 -5.73
CA HIS A 51 -10.60 30.34 -5.65
C HIS A 51 -11.29 30.05 -4.32
N ASN A 52 -11.18 28.82 -3.81
CA ASN A 52 -11.79 28.42 -2.55
C ASN A 52 -10.97 28.81 -1.31
N LEU A 53 -9.75 29.34 -1.49
CA LEU A 53 -8.94 29.95 -0.43
C LEU A 53 -9.18 31.47 -0.32
N GLN A 54 -9.41 32.17 -1.44
CA GLN A 54 -9.62 33.63 -1.45
C GLN A 54 -10.88 34.06 -0.66
N GLY A 55 -11.90 33.21 -0.56
CA GLY A 55 -13.09 33.45 0.26
C GLY A 55 -12.85 33.44 1.78
N GLN A 56 -11.69 32.95 2.25
CA GLN A 56 -11.34 32.88 3.69
C GLN A 56 -10.56 34.09 4.20
N ALA A 57 -10.22 35.05 3.34
CA ALA A 57 -9.39 36.20 3.72
C ALA A 57 -10.14 37.25 4.57
N VAL A 58 -11.48 37.17 4.71
CA VAL A 58 -12.28 38.22 5.37
C VAL A 58 -12.77 37.84 6.77
N ASP A 59 -12.89 36.56 7.11
CA ASP A 59 -13.28 36.13 8.47
C ASP A 59 -12.38 35.01 8.99
N LEU A 60 -11.69 35.30 10.09
CA LEU A 60 -10.67 34.48 10.73
C LEU A 60 -11.20 33.13 11.23
N SER A 61 -11.18 32.11 10.37
CA SER A 61 -11.09 30.73 10.83
C SER A 61 -9.96 30.01 10.09
N PRO A 62 -8.76 29.90 10.68
CA PRO A 62 -7.55 29.39 10.01
C PRO A 62 -7.58 27.90 9.63
N ASN A 63 -8.72 27.21 9.79
CA ASN A 63 -8.79 25.76 9.75
C ASN A 63 -9.93 25.17 8.91
N ASN A 64 -10.70 25.97 8.15
CA ASN A 64 -11.86 25.42 7.43
C ASN A 64 -11.61 25.13 5.95
N TYR A 65 -10.60 24.33 5.61
CA TYR A 65 -10.38 23.87 4.22
C TYR A 65 -11.49 22.94 3.68
N THR A 66 -12.60 22.78 4.41
CA THR A 66 -13.72 21.91 4.04
C THR A 66 -14.33 22.31 2.70
N GLU A 67 -14.38 23.61 2.39
CA GLU A 67 -14.88 24.11 1.10
C GLU A 67 -13.95 23.72 -0.05
N VAL A 68 -12.63 23.83 0.15
CA VAL A 68 -11.62 23.34 -0.83
C VAL A 68 -11.82 21.85 -1.06
N CYS A 69 -11.91 21.06 0.02
CA CYS A 69 -12.10 19.62 -0.09
C CYS A 69 -13.41 19.28 -0.82
N LYS A 70 -14.51 19.96 -0.51
CA LYS A 70 -15.83 19.67 -1.10
C LYS A 70 -15.89 20.10 -2.57
N ASN A 71 -15.45 21.31 -2.88
CA ASN A 71 -15.63 21.92 -4.20
C ASN A 71 -14.58 21.40 -5.20
N CYS A 72 -13.36 21.10 -4.74
CA CYS A 72 -12.28 20.66 -5.62
C CYS A 72 -12.08 19.14 -5.66
N ASN A 73 -12.88 18.34 -4.92
CA ASN A 73 -12.78 16.87 -4.92
C ASN A 73 -12.87 16.28 -6.33
N GLY A 74 -13.85 16.74 -7.13
CA GLY A 74 -14.05 16.24 -8.49
C GLY A 74 -12.82 16.47 -9.36
N THR A 75 -12.27 17.68 -9.33
CA THR A 75 -11.08 18.06 -10.12
C THR A 75 -9.83 17.30 -9.66
N TYR A 76 -9.60 17.22 -8.35
CA TYR A 76 -8.49 16.45 -7.78
C TYR A 76 -8.58 14.96 -8.15
N LYS A 77 -9.78 14.37 -8.07
CA LYS A 77 -10.01 12.97 -8.43
C LYS A 77 -9.72 12.74 -9.91
N SER A 78 -10.20 13.60 -10.81
CA SER A 78 -9.90 13.51 -12.25
C SER A 78 -8.40 13.59 -12.53
N LEU A 79 -7.67 14.50 -11.87
CA LEU A 79 -6.21 14.60 -11.99
C LEU A 79 -5.51 13.31 -11.51
N ASN A 80 -5.90 12.80 -10.34
CA ASN A 80 -5.32 11.58 -9.78
C ASN A 80 -5.62 10.34 -10.64
N ASP A 81 -6.84 10.25 -11.18
CA ASP A 81 -7.24 9.15 -12.07
C ASP A 81 -6.45 9.20 -13.39
N LEU A 82 -6.24 10.38 -13.97
CA LEU A 82 -5.38 10.54 -15.14
C LEU A 82 -3.92 10.18 -14.83
N TYR A 83 -3.36 10.64 -13.71
CA TYR A 83 -2.01 10.26 -13.28
C TYR A 83 -1.86 8.73 -13.18
N ASN A 84 -2.82 8.05 -12.54
CA ASN A 84 -2.81 6.60 -12.40
C ASN A 84 -2.94 5.89 -13.75
N LYS A 85 -3.72 6.44 -14.68
CA LYS A 85 -3.83 5.93 -16.06
C LYS A 85 -2.49 6.05 -16.79
N LEU A 86 -1.83 7.22 -16.74
CA LEU A 86 -0.51 7.43 -17.35
C LEU A 86 0.53 6.49 -16.76
N GLN A 87 0.54 6.30 -15.44
CA GLN A 87 1.46 5.38 -14.79
C GLN A 87 1.24 3.92 -15.22
N ARG A 88 -0.02 3.49 -15.41
CA ARG A 88 -0.33 2.15 -15.93
C ARG A 88 0.12 1.99 -17.37
N LEU A 89 -0.11 2.98 -18.23
CA LEU A 89 0.31 2.94 -19.64
C LEU A 89 1.83 2.83 -19.75
N ASN A 90 2.59 3.59 -18.96
CA ASN A 90 4.05 3.52 -18.98
C ASN A 90 4.61 2.20 -18.43
N ARG A 91 3.94 1.57 -17.45
CA ARG A 91 4.32 0.23 -16.98
C ARG A 91 4.17 -0.87 -18.04
N HIS A 92 3.25 -0.72 -18.98
CA HIS A 92 3.06 -1.69 -20.06
C HIS A 92 4.02 -1.51 -21.24
N GLY A 93 4.73 -0.37 -21.31
CA GLY A 93 5.70 -0.07 -22.36
C GLY A 93 7.13 -0.50 -22.03
N ASP A 94 7.44 -0.85 -20.78
CA ASP A 94 8.78 -1.17 -20.31
C ASP A 94 8.84 -2.59 -19.75
N GLU A 95 9.42 -3.53 -20.52
CA GLU A 95 9.64 -4.93 -20.12
C GLU A 95 10.68 -5.07 -18.98
N SER A 96 11.28 -3.96 -18.53
CA SER A 96 12.40 -3.93 -17.58
C SER A 96 12.05 -4.15 -16.11
N GLY A 97 10.77 -4.29 -15.72
CA GLY A 97 10.36 -4.56 -14.33
C GLY A 97 10.74 -3.48 -13.29
N HIS A 98 11.37 -2.39 -13.71
CA HIS A 98 11.60 -1.21 -12.87
C HIS A 98 10.32 -0.39 -12.85
N SER A 99 10.00 0.24 -11.72
CA SER A 99 8.84 1.13 -11.62
C SER A 99 8.95 2.21 -12.69
N ALA A 100 8.18 2.09 -13.78
CA ALA A 100 8.19 3.04 -14.88
C ALA A 100 7.76 4.42 -14.35
N HIS A 101 8.74 5.24 -13.99
CA HIS A 101 8.56 6.61 -13.54
C HIS A 101 7.96 7.42 -14.70
N LEU A 102 7.05 8.34 -14.38
CA LEU A 102 6.59 9.31 -15.37
C LEU A 102 7.70 10.36 -15.59
N CYS A 103 7.53 11.23 -16.58
CA CYS A 103 8.43 12.37 -16.69
C CYS A 103 8.33 13.25 -15.44
N ILE A 104 9.47 13.81 -15.03
CA ILE A 104 9.64 14.51 -13.75
C ILE A 104 8.62 15.63 -13.53
N ASP A 105 8.27 16.40 -14.57
CA ASP A 105 7.31 17.50 -14.48
C ASP A 105 5.91 17.04 -14.05
N VAL A 106 5.48 15.86 -14.52
CA VAL A 106 4.19 15.25 -14.14
C VAL A 106 4.26 14.71 -12.73
N GLU A 107 5.38 14.08 -12.35
CA GLU A 107 5.58 13.56 -11.00
C GLU A 107 5.61 14.68 -9.95
N ASP A 108 6.32 15.78 -10.23
CA ASP A 108 6.43 16.92 -9.32
C ASP A 108 5.08 17.62 -9.15
N ALA A 109 4.39 17.92 -10.25
CA ALA A 109 3.06 18.53 -10.21
C ALA A 109 2.06 17.66 -9.42
N MET A 110 2.09 16.34 -9.59
CA MET A 110 1.23 15.44 -8.81
C MET A 110 1.66 15.37 -7.34
N ASN A 111 2.96 15.38 -7.05
CA ASN A 111 3.49 15.33 -5.68
C ASN A 111 3.10 16.60 -4.90
N ILE A 112 3.26 17.77 -5.51
CA ILE A 112 2.82 19.05 -4.96
C ILE A 112 1.31 19.00 -4.68
N THR A 113 0.52 18.56 -5.65
CA THR A 113 -0.94 18.48 -5.51
C THR A 113 -1.37 17.53 -4.38
N ARG A 114 -0.74 16.36 -4.27
CA ARG A 114 -0.99 15.40 -3.19
C ARG A 114 -0.58 15.95 -1.83
N LYS A 115 0.54 16.66 -1.74
CA LYS A 115 1.00 17.30 -0.50
C LYS A 115 0.02 18.39 -0.04
N LEU A 116 -0.47 19.22 -0.97
CA LEU A 116 -1.50 20.20 -0.68
C LEU A 116 -2.78 19.52 -0.20
N TRP A 117 -3.29 18.56 -0.96
CA TRP A 117 -4.54 17.84 -0.64
C TRP A 117 -4.51 17.11 0.71
N SER A 118 -3.44 16.36 0.98
CA SER A 118 -3.37 15.49 2.16
C SER A 118 -2.84 16.18 3.41
N ARG A 119 -1.79 17.00 3.28
CA ARG A 119 -1.10 17.59 4.45
C ARG A 119 -1.54 19.02 4.74
N THR A 120 -1.81 19.81 3.71
CA THR A 120 -2.15 21.23 3.88
C THR A 120 -3.64 21.39 4.14
N PHE A 121 -4.47 20.79 3.29
CA PHE A 121 -5.93 20.88 3.39
C PHE A 121 -6.55 19.75 4.23
N ASN A 122 -5.81 18.67 4.49
CA ASN A 122 -6.27 17.49 5.21
C ASN A 122 -7.57 16.89 4.64
N CYS A 123 -7.72 16.91 3.31
CA CYS A 123 -8.90 16.41 2.60
C CYS A 123 -8.92 14.88 2.45
N SER A 124 -7.86 14.19 2.89
CA SER A 124 -7.76 12.74 2.84
C SER A 124 -8.68 12.10 3.87
N VAL A 125 -9.78 11.51 3.41
CA VAL A 125 -10.68 10.73 4.27
C VAL A 125 -10.11 9.33 4.43
N PRO A 126 -9.76 8.89 5.66
CA PRO A 126 -9.37 7.50 5.89
C PRO A 126 -10.57 6.58 5.69
N CYS A 127 -10.39 5.49 4.93
CA CYS A 127 -11.39 4.44 4.85
C CYS A 127 -11.45 3.73 6.22
N SER A 128 -12.60 3.75 6.88
CA SER A 128 -12.77 3.17 8.22
C SER A 128 -13.28 1.74 8.14
N ASP A 129 -12.39 0.81 7.75
CA ASP A 129 -12.66 -0.64 7.76
C ASP A 129 -12.18 -1.31 9.06
N THR A 130 -12.04 -0.52 10.13
CA THR A 130 -11.46 -0.97 11.41
C THR A 130 -12.28 -2.10 12.06
N VAL A 131 -13.60 -1.98 12.08
CA VAL A 131 -14.51 -2.96 12.68
C VAL A 131 -14.43 -4.34 12.00
N PRO A 132 -14.62 -4.45 10.66
CA PRO A 132 -14.53 -5.76 10.00
C PRO A 132 -13.12 -6.35 10.08
N VAL A 133 -12.06 -5.53 10.01
CA VAL A 133 -10.68 -6.01 10.16
C VAL A 133 -10.46 -6.63 11.54
N ILE A 134 -10.84 -5.93 12.63
CA ILE A 134 -10.69 -6.43 14.00
C ILE A 134 -11.49 -7.72 14.21
N ALA A 135 -12.72 -7.78 13.71
CA ALA A 135 -13.57 -8.97 13.84
C ALA A 135 -12.97 -10.19 13.14
N VAL A 136 -12.50 -10.06 11.89
CA VAL A 136 -11.91 -11.17 11.14
C VAL A 136 -10.58 -11.60 11.76
N SER A 137 -9.71 -10.66 12.11
CA SER A 137 -8.41 -10.96 12.74
C SER A 137 -8.57 -11.66 14.08
N SER A 138 -9.49 -11.19 14.94
CA SER A 138 -9.75 -11.84 16.23
C SER A 138 -10.30 -13.26 16.05
N PHE A 139 -11.25 -13.47 15.15
CA PHE A 139 -11.80 -14.79 14.86
C PHE A 139 -10.70 -15.78 14.46
N ILE A 140 -9.82 -15.40 13.52
CA ILE A 140 -8.71 -16.24 13.06
C ILE A 140 -7.75 -16.58 14.21
N LEU A 141 -7.46 -15.63 15.12
CA LEU A 141 -6.61 -15.85 16.28
C LEU A 141 -7.22 -16.79 17.34
N PHE A 142 -8.55 -16.86 17.42
CA PHE A 142 -9.23 -17.78 18.34
C PHE A 142 -9.28 -19.23 17.83
N LEU A 143 -9.21 -19.45 16.52
CA LEU A 143 -9.28 -20.80 15.94
C LEU A 143 -8.20 -21.76 16.48
N PRO A 144 -6.91 -21.39 16.59
CA PRO A 144 -5.89 -22.25 17.20
C PRO A 144 -6.21 -22.60 18.65
N ILE A 145 -6.67 -21.64 19.45
CA ILE A 145 -6.99 -21.85 20.87
C ILE A 145 -8.09 -22.90 21.00
N VAL A 146 -9.18 -22.73 20.25
CA VAL A 146 -10.30 -23.68 20.24
C VAL A 146 -9.85 -25.06 19.75
N PHE A 147 -9.00 -25.12 18.71
CA PHE A 147 -8.46 -26.37 18.19
C PHE A 147 -7.60 -27.14 19.22
N TYR A 148 -6.71 -26.46 19.94
CA TYR A 148 -5.87 -27.09 20.96
C TYR A 148 -6.69 -27.53 22.18
N LEU A 149 -7.64 -26.71 22.64
CA LEU A 149 -8.51 -27.05 23.76
C LEU A 149 -9.41 -28.24 23.43
N SER A 150 -10.04 -28.25 22.25
CA SER A 150 -10.87 -29.37 21.79
C SER A 150 -10.06 -30.65 21.65
N SER A 151 -8.86 -30.59 21.08
CA SER A 151 -7.94 -31.73 20.98
C SER A 151 -7.53 -32.28 22.35
N PHE A 152 -7.24 -31.41 23.32
CA PHE A 152 -6.88 -31.80 24.67
C PHE A 152 -8.04 -32.51 25.41
N LEU A 153 -9.25 -31.96 25.32
CA LEU A 153 -10.45 -32.56 25.92
C LEU A 153 -10.80 -33.91 25.29
N HIS A 154 -10.80 -33.99 23.96
CA HIS A 154 -11.04 -35.25 23.24
C HIS A 154 -9.96 -36.31 23.52
N SER A 155 -8.69 -35.91 23.67
CA SER A 155 -7.59 -36.82 24.01
C SER A 155 -7.76 -37.43 25.41
N LYS A 156 -8.20 -36.64 26.41
CA LYS A 156 -8.46 -37.13 27.77
C LYS A 156 -9.60 -38.16 27.83
N GLN A 157 -10.61 -38.00 26.99
CA GLN A 157 -11.73 -38.96 26.92
C GLN A 157 -11.32 -40.28 26.25
N LYS A 158 -10.28 -40.26 25.40
CA LYS A 158 -9.70 -41.43 24.73
C LYS A 158 -8.57 -42.10 25.52
N LYS A 159 -8.54 -41.98 26.86
CA LYS A 159 -7.65 -42.80 27.70
C LYS A 159 -7.94 -44.28 27.41
N ARG A 160 -7.01 -44.89 26.69
CA ARG A 160 -7.06 -46.27 26.20
C ARG A 160 -7.49 -47.23 27.31
N ILE A 161 -8.52 -48.02 27.04
CA ILE A 161 -8.71 -49.31 27.71
C ILE A 161 -7.44 -50.10 27.35
N LEU A 162 -6.52 -50.26 28.31
CA LEU A 162 -5.41 -51.19 28.17
C LEU A 162 -6.03 -52.58 28.19
N ILE A 163 -6.29 -53.16 27.02
CA ILE A 163 -6.58 -54.59 26.91
C ILE A 163 -5.26 -55.28 27.25
N LEU A 164 -5.12 -55.67 28.52
CA LEU A 164 -3.99 -56.48 28.97
C LEU A 164 -4.05 -57.80 28.19
N PRO A 165 -3.03 -58.15 27.39
CA PRO A 165 -3.06 -59.41 26.66
C PRO A 165 -3.07 -60.57 27.66
N LYS A 166 -4.11 -61.40 27.57
CA LYS A 166 -4.39 -62.57 28.43
C LYS A 166 -3.34 -63.71 28.32
N ARG A 167 -2.19 -63.48 27.67
CA ARG A 167 -1.14 -64.46 27.37
C ARG A 167 0.21 -64.08 27.98
N ILE A 168 0.27 -63.90 29.30
CA ILE A 168 1.50 -64.19 30.06
C ILE A 168 1.07 -65.06 31.24
N GLN A 169 0.63 -66.27 30.92
CA GLN A 169 0.68 -67.40 31.83
C GLN A 169 1.76 -68.34 31.28
N SER A 170 2.99 -67.83 31.18
CA SER A 170 4.15 -68.68 31.02
C SER A 170 4.50 -69.22 32.40
N ASN A 171 4.49 -70.55 32.52
CA ASN A 171 4.96 -71.29 33.68
C ASN A 171 6.34 -70.77 34.13
N ALA A 172 6.35 -69.86 35.10
CA ALA A 172 7.52 -69.54 35.89
C ALA A 172 7.35 -70.29 37.21
N SER A 173 7.89 -71.49 37.24
CA SER A 173 8.14 -72.22 38.48
C SER A 173 9.02 -71.36 39.39
N LEU A 174 8.44 -70.93 40.51
CA LEU A 174 9.06 -70.78 41.82
C LEU A 174 10.44 -70.09 41.87
N VAL A 175 10.45 -68.77 42.07
CA VAL A 175 11.52 -68.11 42.85
C VAL A 175 10.88 -67.05 43.76
N ASN A 176 10.98 -67.33 45.06
CA ASN A 176 10.55 -66.51 46.18
C ASN A 176 11.64 -65.46 46.46
N ILE A 177 11.32 -64.16 46.41
CA ILE A 177 12.10 -63.14 47.15
C ILE A 177 11.15 -62.14 47.78
N GLN A 178 11.20 -62.15 49.12
CA GLN A 178 10.49 -61.31 50.08
C GLN A 178 10.64 -59.80 49.88
N GLU A 179 9.60 -59.11 50.37
CA GLU A 179 9.58 -57.78 50.99
C GLU A 179 10.92 -57.06 51.21
N LYS A 180 10.93 -55.76 50.90
CA LYS A 180 10.87 -54.72 51.96
C LYS A 180 10.62 -53.32 51.39
N TYR A 181 9.64 -52.64 51.99
CA TYR A 181 9.56 -51.18 52.04
C TYR A 181 10.61 -50.64 53.03
N SER A 182 11.39 -49.65 52.60
CA SER A 182 11.84 -48.46 53.35
C SER A 182 12.38 -47.46 52.35
#